data_AF-A0A2H5QVD4-F1
#
_entry.id   AF-A0A2H5QVD4-F1
#
_cell.length_a   1.000
_cell.length_b   1.000
_cell.length_c   1.000
_cell.angle_alpha   90.00
_cell.angle_beta   90.00
_cell.angle_gamma   90.00
#
_symmetry.space_group_name_H-M   'P 1'
#
loop_
_entity.id
_entity.type
_entity.pdbx_description
1 polymer ?
#
loop_
_entity_poly.entity_id
_entity_poly.type
_entity_poly.pdbx_seq_one_letter_code
_entity_poly.pdbx_strand_id
1 'polypeptide(L)' 'MTIPGVCPKDPKEAEFVCLKAFFDKYGATKSPDNCLCKPSTGSQHICQCDIICDPPPPK' A
#
# COMPACT_ATOMS: atom_id res chain seq x y z
N MET A 1 -6.41 -0.41 -2.30
CA MET A 1 -7.15 0.65 -1.57
C MET A 1 -7.11 1.93 -2.38
N THR A 2 -8.11 2.82 -2.24
CA THR A 2 -8.15 4.10 -2.99
C THR A 2 -7.84 5.26 -2.06
N ILE A 3 -6.97 6.17 -2.49
CA ILE A 3 -6.52 7.34 -1.72
C ILE A 3 -6.75 8.60 -2.56
N PRO A 4 -7.23 9.71 -1.95
CA PRO A 4 -7.29 11.00 -2.64
C PRO A 4 -5.90 11.53 -3.01
N GLY A 5 -5.84 12.23 -4.14
CA GLY A 5 -4.60 12.75 -4.73
C GLY A 5 -4.07 11.88 -5.86
N VAL A 6 -2.94 12.28 -6.42
CA VAL A 6 -2.26 11.59 -7.53
C VAL A 6 -1.10 10.76 -7.01
N CYS A 7 -0.73 9.69 -7.72
CA CYS A 7 0.52 8.99 -7.43
C CYS A 7 1.70 9.95 -7.56
N PRO A 8 2.65 9.94 -6.61
CA PRO A 8 3.93 10.60 -6.77
C PRO A 8 4.63 10.13 -8.05
N LYS A 9 5.43 11.02 -8.66
CA LYS A 9 6.22 10.66 -9.85
C LYS A 9 7.41 9.78 -9.48
N ASP A 10 7.94 9.94 -8.27
CA ASP A 10 9.02 9.11 -7.77
C ASP A 10 8.46 7.75 -7.31
N PRO A 11 9.00 6.63 -7.80
CA PRO A 11 8.49 5.30 -7.45
C PRO A 11 8.67 4.95 -5.97
N LYS A 12 9.75 5.42 -5.31
CA LYS A 12 9.96 5.15 -3.88
C LYS A 12 9.00 5.95 -3.03
N GLU A 13 8.74 7.20 -3.41
CA GLU A 13 7.73 8.02 -2.73
C GLU A 13 6.33 7.44 -2.92
N ALA A 14 6.01 6.97 -4.13
CA ALA A 14 4.73 6.32 -4.43
C ALA A 14 4.51 5.04 -3.62
N GLU A 15 5.55 4.21 -3.51
CA GLU A 15 5.55 3.02 -2.66
C GLU A 15 5.35 3.39 -1.19
N PHE A 16 6.07 4.40 -0.69
CA PHE A 16 5.96 4.85 0.69
C PHE A 16 4.56 5.38 1.05
N VAL A 17 3.93 6.15 0.17
CA VAL A 17 2.55 6.64 0.36
C VAL A 17 1.58 5.46 0.51
N CYS A 18 1.74 4.44 -0.33
CA CYS A 18 0.92 3.24 -0.29
C CYS A 18 1.20 2.38 0.95
N LEU A 19 2.46 2.23 1.38
CA LEU A 19 2.83 1.55 2.62
C LEU A 19 2.22 2.26 3.83
N LYS A 20 2.39 3.57 3.92
CA LYS A 20 1.88 4.37 5.04
C LYS A 20 0.37 4.22 5.18
N ALA A 21 -0.36 4.40 4.09
CA ALA A 21 -1.82 4.27 4.11
C ALA A 21 -2.28 2.82 4.41
N PHE A 22 -1.47 1.81 4.08
CA PHE A 22 -1.73 0.43 4.44
C PHE A 22 -1.62 0.27 5.96
N PHE A 23 -0.52 0.73 6.55
CA PHE A 23 -0.32 0.68 8.01
C PHE A 23 -1.35 1.50 8.78
N ASP A 24 -1.74 2.67 8.29
CA ASP A 24 -2.81 3.48 8.90
C ASP A 24 -4.16 2.73 8.91
N LYS A 25 -4.42 1.89 7.91
CA LYS A 25 -5.69 1.15 7.78
C LYS A 25 -5.70 -0.20 8.49
N TYR A 26 -4.63 -0.97 8.37
CA TYR A 26 -4.54 -2.36 8.82
C TYR A 26 -3.66 -2.56 10.07
N GLY A 27 -2.95 -1.51 10.49
CA GLY A 27 -1.93 -1.59 11.53
C GLY A 27 -0.67 -2.35 11.08
N ALA A 28 0.33 -2.39 11.96
CA ALA A 28 1.59 -3.12 11.73
C ALA A 28 1.47 -4.65 11.93
N THR A 29 0.24 -5.18 11.95
CA THR A 29 -0.02 -6.63 12.16
C THR A 29 0.19 -7.46 10.89
N LYS A 30 0.26 -6.78 9.74
CA LYS A 30 0.53 -7.37 8.43
C LYS A 30 1.76 -6.68 7.87
N SER A 31 2.63 -7.46 7.24
CA SER A 31 3.78 -6.94 6.50
C SER A 31 3.37 -6.78 5.04
N PRO A 32 2.98 -5.57 4.60
CA PRO A 32 2.83 -5.31 3.17
C PRO A 32 4.20 -5.37 2.50
N ASP A 33 4.21 -5.86 1.26
CA ASP A 33 5.35 -5.87 0.37
C ASP A 33 4.90 -5.46 -1.05
N ASN A 34 5.82 -5.07 -1.92
CA ASN A 34 5.55 -4.66 -3.31
C ASN A 34 4.36 -3.67 -3.45
N CYS A 35 4.34 -2.59 -2.65
CA CYS A 35 3.28 -1.59 -2.73
C CYS A 35 3.36 -0.74 -4.01
N LEU A 36 2.44 -0.96 -4.94
CA LEU A 36 2.33 -0.22 -6.19
C LEU A 36 1.25 0.86 -6.11
N CYS A 37 1.63 2.07 -6.52
CA CYS A 37 0.68 3.15 -6.78
C CYS A 37 0.24 3.13 -8.23
N LYS A 38 -1.07 3.03 -8.45
CA LYS A 38 -1.71 3.07 -9.78
C LYS A 38 -2.60 4.30 -9.88
N PRO A 39 -2.48 5.11 -10.94
CA PRO A 39 -3.42 6.21 -11.16
C PRO A 39 -4.83 5.63 -11.36
N SER A 40 -5.84 6.30 -10.78
CA SER A 40 -7.26 5.99 -10.97
C SER A 40 -7.94 7.14 -11.70
N THR A 41 -9.15 6.91 -12.21
CA THR A 41 -9.95 7.97 -12.82
C THR A 41 -10.26 9.08 -11.79
N GLY A 42 -9.90 10.33 -12.12
CA GLY A 42 -10.10 11.51 -11.28
C GLY A 42 -8.89 11.85 -10.40
N SER A 43 -9.12 12.65 -9.35
CA SER A 43 -8.09 13.07 -8.38
C SER A 43 -7.83 12.01 -7.31
N GLN A 44 -7.73 10.74 -7.70
CA GLN A 44 -7.54 9.59 -6.82
C GLN A 44 -6.52 8.61 -7.41
N HIS A 45 -5.88 7.84 -6.54
CA HIS A 45 -5.01 6.74 -6.92
C HIS A 45 -5.33 5.49 -6.12
N ILE A 46 -4.95 4.35 -6.68
CA ILE A 46 -5.12 3.03 -6.10
C ILE A 46 -3.76 2.54 -5.64
N CYS A 47 -3.65 2.24 -4.35
CA CYS A 47 -2.51 1.53 -3.78
C CYS A 47 -2.82 0.03 -3.73
N GLN A 48 -1.95 -0.77 -4.34
CA GLN A 48 -2.02 -2.21 -4.34
C GLN A 48 -0.74 -2.76 -3.72
N CYS A 49 -0.85 -3.35 -2.53
CA CYS A 49 0.28 -3.97 -1.83
C CYS A 49 0.02 -5.47 -1.76
N ASP A 50 1.06 -6.26 -1.97
CA ASP A 50 1.05 -7.67 -1.61
C ASP A 50 1.14 -7.78 -0.09
N ILE A 51 0.47 -8.77 0.49
CA ILE A 51 0.52 -8.99 1.94
C ILE A 51 1.28 -10.28 2.16
N ILE A 52 2.43 -10.19 2.82
CA ILE A 52 3.12 -11.38 3.29
C ILE A 52 2.34 -11.89 4.50
N CYS A 53 1.61 -12.97 4.29
CA CYS A 53 1.04 -13.74 5.39
C CYS A 53 2.13 -14.67 5.91
N ASP A 54 2.72 -14.35 7.06
CA ASP A 54 3.51 -15.35 7.79
C ASP A 54 2.62 -16.58 8.05
N PRO A 55 3.10 -17.81 7.78
CA PRO A 55 2.39 -18.99 8.19
C PRO A 55 2.16 -18.92 9.71
N PRO A 56 0.99 -19.38 10.21
CA PRO A 56 0.75 -19.40 11.64
C PRO A 56 1.90 -20.13 12.36
N PRO A 57 2.35 -19.64 13.52
CA PRO A 57 3.43 -20.30 14.25
C PRO A 57 3.07 -21.78 14.48
N PRO A 58 4.03 -22.71 14.33
CA PRO A 58 3.77 -24.12 14.61
C PRO A 58 3.27 -24.28 16.05
N LYS A 59 2.17 -25.04 16.19
CA LYS A 59 1.49 -25.33 17.47
C LYS A 59 2.34 -26.23 18.37
#